data_AF-A0A1T4K815-F1
#
_entry.id   AF-A0A1T4K815-F1
#
_cell.length_a   1.000
_cell.length_b   1.000
_cell.length_c   1.000
_cell.angle_alpha   90.00
_cell.angle_beta   90.00
_cell.angle_gamma   90.00
#
_symmetry.space_group_name_H-M   'P 1'
#
loop_
_entity.id
_entity.type
_entity.pdbx_description
1 polymer ?
#
loop_
_entity_poly.entity_id
_entity_poly.type
_entity_poly.pdbx_seq_one_letter_code
_entity_poly.pdbx_strand_id
1 'polypeptide(L)' 'MKREEMIARTHQLAKNQETIEEIFVRNKEEHRAEVARIKRVMYENFAELLENWLDYESEAEK' A
#
# COMPACT_ATOMS: atom_id res chain seq x y z
N MET A 1 -9.27 13.56 -7.48
CA MET A 1 -8.83 12.17 -7.70
C MET A 1 -10.02 11.27 -7.39
N LYS A 2 -10.38 10.33 -8.27
CA LYS A 2 -11.48 9.39 -7.98
C LYS A 2 -11.03 8.41 -6.90
N ARG A 3 -11.94 7.91 -6.06
CA ARG A 3 -11.59 7.04 -4.92
C ARG A 3 -10.95 5.72 -5.36
N GLU A 4 -11.43 5.14 -6.46
CA GLU A 4 -10.82 3.94 -7.08
C GLU A 4 -9.37 4.22 -7.53
N GLU A 5 -9.11 5.42 -8.04
CA GLU A 5 -7.76 5.86 -8.42
C GLU A 5 -6.85 5.98 -7.18
N MET A 6 -7.40 6.38 -6.04
CA MET A 6 -6.67 6.44 -4.77
C MET A 6 -6.28 5.03 -4.29
N ILE A 7 -7.20 4.07 -4.34
CA ILE A 7 -6.92 2.65 -3.99
C ILE A 7 -5.83 2.08 -4.90
N ALA A 8 -5.99 2.25 -6.22
CA ALA A 8 -5.01 1.77 -7.19
C ALA A 8 -3.61 2.39 -6.97
N ARG A 9 -3.55 3.69 -6.63
CA ARG A 9 -2.29 4.36 -6.29
C ARG A 9 -1.70 3.84 -4.99
N THR A 10 -2.51 3.54 -3.98
CA THR A 10 -2.04 2.96 -2.71
C THR A 10 -1.43 1.57 -2.92
N HIS A 11 -2.08 0.71 -3.71
CA HIS A 11 -1.51 -0.58 -4.13
C HIS A 11 -0.19 -0.41 -4.89
N GLN A 12 -0.12 0.58 -5.79
CA GLN A 12 1.13 0.88 -6.49
C GLN A 12 2.24 1.35 -5.53
N LEU A 13 1.92 2.11 -4.48
CA LEU A 13 2.89 2.50 -3.46
C LEU A 13 3.42 1.29 -2.67
N ALA A 14 2.55 0.33 -2.32
CA ALA A 14 2.98 -0.93 -1.71
C ALA A 14 3.96 -1.69 -2.60
N LYS A 15 3.61 -1.88 -3.89
CA LYS A 15 4.49 -2.54 -4.87
C LYS A 15 5.83 -1.82 -5.05
N ASN A 16 5.84 -0.49 -5.02
CA ASN A 16 7.08 0.27 -5.09
C ASN A 16 7.95 0.02 -3.85
N GLN A 17 7.36 -0.12 -2.66
CA GLN A 17 8.11 -0.43 -1.44
C GLN A 17 8.70 -1.84 -1.48
N GLU A 18 8.03 -2.81 -2.09
CA GLU A 18 8.60 -4.15 -2.34
C GLU A 18 9.87 -4.07 -3.19
N THR A 19 9.84 -3.36 -4.33
CA THR A 19 11.04 -3.17 -5.16
C THR A 19 12.16 -2.42 -4.40
N ILE A 20 11.80 -1.43 -3.59
CA ILE A 20 12.78 -0.69 -2.76
C ILE A 20 13.40 -1.61 -1.70
N GLU A 21 12.61 -2.45 -1.05
CA GLU A 21 13.08 -3.46 -0.08
C GLU A 21 14.10 -4.38 -0.75
N GLU A 22 13.80 -4.92 -1.93
CA GLU A 22 14.71 -5.79 -2.69
C GLU A 22 16.05 -5.10 -3.00
N ILE A 23 16.02 -3.81 -3.37
CA ILE A 23 17.24 -3.02 -3.61
C ILE A 23 18.07 -2.91 -2.33
N PHE A 24 17.44 -2.61 -1.20
CA PHE A 24 18.15 -2.48 0.08
C PHE A 24 18.71 -3.82 0.58
N VAL A 25 17.98 -4.93 0.43
CA VAL A 25 18.48 -6.28 0.74
C VAL A 25 19.72 -6.59 -0.11
N ARG A 26 19.66 -6.34 -1.42
CA ARG A 26 20.80 -6.56 -2.33
C ARG A 26 22.03 -5.73 -1.94
N ASN A 27 21.81 -4.52 -1.41
CA ASN A 27 22.87 -3.62 -0.96
C ASN A 27 23.35 -3.90 0.48
N LYS A 28 22.80 -4.91 1.17
CA LYS A 28 23.06 -5.19 2.60
C LYS A 28 22.69 -4.05 3.54
N GLU A 29 21.67 -3.26 3.17
CA GLU A 29 21.13 -2.15 3.97
C GLU A 29 19.92 -2.62 4.80
N GLU A 30 20.15 -3.55 5.75
CA GLU A 30 19.09 -4.29 6.47
C GLU A 30 18.05 -3.39 7.14
N HIS A 31 18.49 -2.34 7.84
CA HIS A 31 17.56 -1.41 8.50
C HIS A 31 16.66 -0.67 7.49
N ARG A 32 17.19 -0.32 6.31
CA ARG A 32 16.41 0.37 5.27
C ARG A 32 15.44 -0.59 4.59
N ALA A 33 15.84 -1.84 4.39
CA ALA A 33 14.95 -2.90 3.92
C ALA A 33 13.77 -3.11 4.88
N GLU A 34 14.03 -3.16 6.19
CA GLU A 34 12.98 -3.26 7.20
C GLU A 34 12.00 -2.08 7.15
N VAL A 35 12.50 -0.84 7.01
CA VAL A 35 11.64 0.34 6.86
C VAL A 35 10.77 0.25 5.60
N ALA A 36 11.33 -0.21 4.47
CA ALA A 36 10.57 -0.39 3.23
C ALA A 36 9.47 -1.45 3.40
N ARG A 37 9.78 -2.58 4.04
CA ARG A 37 8.82 -3.63 4.38
C ARG A 37 7.66 -3.12 5.24
N ILE A 38 7.96 -2.35 6.29
CA ILE A 38 6.93 -1.74 7.16
C ILE A 38 6.04 -0.79 6.34
N LYS A 39 6.63 0.04 5.47
CA LYS A 39 5.86 0.93 4.60
C LYS A 39 4.97 0.17 3.61
N ARG A 40 5.44 -0.95 3.05
CA ARG A 40 4.62 -1.82 2.20
C ARG A 40 3.36 -2.25 2.95
N VAL A 41 3.51 -2.84 4.14
CA VAL A 41 2.39 -3.29 4.97
C VAL A 41 1.43 -2.14 5.31
N MET A 42 1.95 -0.95 5.62
CA MET A 42 1.10 0.21 5.88
C MET A 42 0.26 0.59 4.65
N TYR A 43 0.83 0.56 3.45
CA TYR A 43 0.09 0.86 2.22
C TYR A 43 -0.94 -0.24 1.91
N GLU A 44 -0.60 -1.52 2.07
CA GLU A 44 -1.53 -2.65 1.90
C GLU A 44 -2.74 -2.51 2.83
N ASN A 45 -2.51 -2.31 4.13
CA ASN A 45 -3.57 -2.12 5.11
C ASN A 45 -4.43 -0.88 4.78
N PHE A 46 -3.81 0.20 4.32
CA PHE A 46 -4.56 1.40 3.97
C PHE A 46 -5.40 1.21 2.70
N ALA A 47 -4.91 0.44 1.72
CA ALA A 47 -5.68 0.10 0.54
C ALA A 47 -6.92 -0.72 0.91
N GLU A 48 -6.75 -1.74 1.77
CA GLU A 48 -7.86 -2.57 2.28
C GLU A 48 -8.91 -1.72 3.04
N LEU A 49 -8.47 -0.78 3.88
CA LEU A 49 -9.38 0.14 4.56
C LEU A 49 -10.19 1.00 3.59
N LEU A 50 -9.56 1.48 2.50
CA LEU A 50 -10.22 2.28 1.48
C LEU A 50 -11.20 1.45 0.64
N GLU A 51 -10.87 0.20 0.34
CA GLU A 51 -11.74 -0.76 -0.34
C GLU A 51 -12.99 -1.03 0.50
N ASN A 52 -12.80 -1.38 1.78
CA ASN A 52 -13.91 -1.61 2.71
C ASN A 52 -14.80 -0.36 2.89
N TRP A 53 -14.19 0.83 2.89
CA TRP A 53 -14.96 2.07 2.99
C TRP A 53 -15.83 2.32 1.75
N LEU A 54 -15.35 1.98 0.54
CA LEU A 54 -16.16 2.05 -0.67
C LEU A 54 -17.35 1.10 -0.63
N ASP A 55 -17.14 -0.12 -0.15
CA ASP A 55 -18.20 -1.13 -0.06
C ASP A 55 -19.30 -0.68 0.91
N TYR A 56 -18.94 -0.15 2.08
CA TYR A 56 -19.90 0.35 3.07
C TYR A 56 -20.75 1.51 2.54
N GLU A 57 -20.15 2.47 1.82
CA GLU A 57 -20.92 3.58 1.23
C GLU A 57 -21.84 3.09 0.09
N SER A 58 -21.40 2.11 -0.71
CA SER A 58 -22.25 1.50 -1.74
C SER A 58 -23.45 0.77 -1.17
N GLU A 59 -23.31 0.15 0.00
CA GLU A 59 -24.42 -0.49 0.73
C GLU A 59 -25.35 0.53 1.39
N ALA A 60 -24.82 1.66 1.89
CA ALA A 60 -25.61 2.70 2.56
C ALA A 60 -26.41 3.60 1.59
N GLU A 61 -26.01 3.68 0.32
CA GLU A 61 -26.71 4.45 -0.72
C GLU A 61 -27.82 3.66 -1.45
N LYS A 62 -28.05 2.38 -1.11
CA LYS A 62 -29.13 1.53 -1.64
C LYS A 62 -30.39 1.58 -0.79
#